data_AF-A0A553MTJ5-F1
#
_entry.id   AF-A0A553MTJ5-F1
#
_cell.length_a   1.000
_cell.length_b   1.000
_cell.length_c   1.000
_cell.angle_alpha   90.00
_cell.angle_beta   90.00
_cell.angle_gamma   90.00
#
_symmetry.space_group_name_H-M   'P 1'
#
loop_
_entity.id
_entity.type
_entity.pdbx_description
1 polymer ?
#
loop_
_entity_poly.entity_id
_entity_poly.type
_entity_poly.pdbx_seq_one_letter_code
_entity_poly.pdbx_strand_id
1 'polypeptide(L)'
;MQFWSFFSCGTTDISRISYYAEYDGQLAPTKGMAAAYVDPNRTHAMSQGGKPRFSTGTAGPLDRLLRIFHYFESSSDPCTWASNIRHGDSTDVKGIIQKILDIHKVRCVSCFGLRLSHLRTGEVHWLHPDTGVCHVRERYERGHPQEDWRYELRIRYLPKGFLNQFNEDQPTLNYFYHQVKSDYMMEIADRADQEIALKLGCLEIRRFFRDMRGNALDKKSNYELLEKDVGLRRFFPRSLLDSVKAKSLRKLIQQTFKQFANLNDQQCILKFFEILSPIYRFDKECFKCALGSSWVIAVELAIGPEEGISYLTDKGSNPTHLANFTQVQSIQFEERERKGVLQLDVAGAAEPLTVTTTTLNTAENMADLIDGYCRLVSGSSSSFIFRVQKANHEKRLQGLKAKVITVSETDDYAEIIDEEDTYTMPSTRDYEIQRERIELGRCIGEGQFGDVHQGIYICPVENLWFYIDFHFYR
;
A
#
# COMPACT_ATOMS: atom_id res chain seq x y z
N MET A 1 39.24 8.89 6.67
CA MET A 1 38.95 7.46 6.85
C MET A 1 38.03 7.33 8.05
N GLN A 2 37.11 6.37 8.04
CA GLN A 2 35.87 6.25 8.85
C GLN A 2 34.69 7.11 8.36
N PHE A 3 34.02 6.62 7.32
CA PHE A 3 32.65 7.02 6.93
C PHE A 3 31.87 5.85 6.32
N TRP A 4 32.32 4.61 6.54
CA TRP A 4 31.78 3.42 5.89
C TRP A 4 31.59 2.31 6.93
N SER A 5 30.36 2.13 7.37
CA SER A 5 29.94 0.95 8.14
C SER A 5 28.45 0.60 7.94
N PHE A 6 27.79 1.10 6.89
CA PHE A 6 26.39 0.75 6.59
C PHE A 6 26.14 0.10 5.22
N PHE A 7 27.19 -0.18 4.43
CA PHE A 7 27.06 -0.80 3.11
C PHE A 7 27.89 -2.08 2.98
N SER A 8 27.70 -3.02 3.89
CA SER A 8 28.21 -4.38 3.72
C SER A 8 27.14 -5.39 4.14
N CYS A 9 26.25 -5.72 3.21
CA CYS A 9 25.59 -7.02 3.22
C CYS A 9 25.30 -7.46 1.78
N GLY A 10 25.95 -8.56 1.38
CA GLY A 10 25.41 -9.56 0.45
C GLY A 10 25.32 -9.19 -1.03
N THR A 11 26.43 -9.35 -1.75
CA THR A 11 26.40 -9.69 -3.18
C THR A 11 25.89 -11.11 -3.38
N THR A 12 24.68 -11.27 -3.90
CA THR A 12 24.22 -12.49 -4.59
C THR A 12 23.19 -12.12 -5.66
N ASP A 13 23.41 -12.62 -6.87
CA ASP A 13 22.64 -12.41 -8.09
C ASP A 13 21.11 -12.51 -7.92
N ILE A 14 20.39 -11.43 -8.22
CA ILE A 14 19.06 -11.47 -8.84
C ILE A 14 19.03 -10.39 -9.93
N SER A 15 19.40 -10.79 -11.15
CA SER A 15 19.11 -9.99 -12.33
C SER A 15 17.66 -10.24 -12.75
N ARG A 16 16.94 -9.14 -13.02
CA ARG A 16 15.56 -9.03 -13.54
C ARG A 16 14.42 -9.25 -12.56
N ILE A 17 14.05 -8.18 -11.84
CA ILE A 17 12.64 -7.86 -11.58
C ILE A 17 12.42 -6.38 -11.91
N SER A 18 11.38 -6.16 -12.72
CA SER A 18 10.85 -4.89 -13.21
C SER A 18 10.55 -3.95 -12.05
N TYR A 19 11.24 -2.81 -11.99
CA TYR A 19 10.92 -1.73 -11.07
C TYR A 19 10.47 -0.51 -11.86
N TYR A 20 9.26 -0.04 -11.52
CA TYR A 20 8.36 0.80 -12.30
C TYR A 20 7.79 0.03 -13.50
N ALA A 21 6.62 -0.62 -13.30
CA ALA A 21 5.82 -1.15 -14.39
C ALA A 21 5.74 -0.07 -15.47
N GLU A 22 6.35 -0.36 -16.61
CA GLU A 22 6.40 0.52 -17.76
C GLU A 22 4.98 0.99 -18.04
N TYR A 23 4.74 2.30 -17.90
CA TYR A 23 3.94 3.07 -18.84
C TYR A 23 2.89 2.23 -19.59
N ASP A 24 1.85 1.78 -18.89
CA ASP A 24 0.88 0.85 -19.47
C ASP A 24 -0.01 1.62 -20.45
N GLY A 25 0.36 1.54 -21.73
CA GLY A 25 -0.32 2.19 -22.83
C GLY A 25 0.53 2.26 -24.09
N GLN A 26 0.62 1.15 -24.84
CA GLN A 26 0.22 1.09 -26.26
C GLN A 26 0.47 -0.28 -26.90
N LEU A 27 -0.56 -0.72 -27.63
CA LEU A 27 -0.69 -1.93 -28.47
C LEU A 27 0.30 -1.99 -29.65
N ALA A 28 0.80 -3.19 -29.98
CA ALA A 28 0.75 -3.84 -31.32
C ALA A 28 1.36 -5.28 -31.28
N PRO A 29 1.06 -6.18 -32.23
CA PRO A 29 0.84 -7.60 -31.95
C PRO A 29 2.04 -8.50 -32.29
N THR A 30 2.30 -9.52 -31.47
CA THR A 30 3.21 -10.62 -31.84
C THR A 30 2.43 -11.82 -32.33
N LYS A 31 2.56 -12.06 -33.64
CA LYS A 31 2.13 -13.26 -34.37
C LYS A 31 2.69 -14.53 -33.71
N GLY A 32 1.86 -15.58 -33.76
CA GLY A 32 2.06 -16.82 -33.03
C GLY A 32 3.17 -17.74 -33.52
N MET A 33 3.34 -18.79 -32.72
CA MET A 33 3.90 -20.08 -33.11
C MET A 33 3.09 -21.15 -32.37
N ALA A 34 2.50 -22.05 -33.14
CA ALA A 34 1.78 -23.21 -32.67
C ALA A 34 2.74 -24.38 -32.40
N ALA A 35 2.47 -25.17 -31.37
CA ALA A 35 2.79 -26.60 -31.24
C ALA A 35 2.30 -27.07 -29.86
N ALA A 36 1.79 -28.28 -29.63
CA ALA A 36 1.28 -29.34 -30.49
C ALA A 36 0.50 -30.28 -29.55
N TYR A 37 -0.64 -30.75 -30.04
CA TYR A 37 -1.44 -31.83 -29.44
C TYR A 37 -0.62 -33.12 -29.35
N VAL A 38 -0.59 -33.78 -28.18
CA VAL A 38 -0.34 -35.22 -28.07
C VAL A 38 -1.07 -35.82 -26.86
N ASP A 39 -2.07 -36.63 -27.13
CA ASP A 39 -2.43 -37.87 -26.42
C ASP A 39 -3.25 -38.71 -27.44
N PRO A 40 -3.29 -40.07 -27.45
CA PRO A 40 -3.59 -40.91 -26.27
C PRO A 40 -2.99 -42.35 -26.22
N ASN A 41 -3.27 -43.02 -25.09
CA ASN A 41 -3.44 -44.46 -24.85
C ASN A 41 -2.25 -45.32 -24.37
N ARG A 42 -2.40 -45.85 -23.14
CA ARG A 42 -2.41 -47.32 -22.84
C ARG A 42 -3.10 -47.64 -21.50
N THR A 43 -3.66 -48.85 -21.45
CA THR A 43 -4.79 -49.36 -20.66
C THR A 43 -4.44 -50.30 -19.48
N HIS A 44 -5.43 -50.48 -18.59
CA HIS A 44 -5.64 -51.52 -17.52
C HIS A 44 -4.94 -51.32 -16.16
N ALA A 45 -5.55 -51.50 -14.99
CA ALA A 45 -6.60 -52.44 -14.59
C ALA A 45 -7.59 -51.92 -13.51
N MET A 46 -8.72 -52.64 -13.36
CA MET A 46 -9.89 -52.37 -12.52
C MET A 46 -9.70 -52.76 -11.04
N SER A 47 -10.37 -52.04 -10.13
CA SER A 47 -11.20 -52.64 -9.07
C SER A 47 -12.18 -51.60 -8.49
N GLN A 48 -13.43 -52.03 -8.27
CA GLN A 48 -14.60 -51.24 -7.89
C GLN A 48 -14.76 -51.12 -6.36
N GLY A 49 -15.33 -49.99 -5.92
CA GLY A 49 -16.02 -49.82 -4.63
C GLY A 49 -16.67 -48.44 -4.56
N GLY A 50 -18.00 -48.35 -4.45
CA GLY A 50 -18.77 -47.14 -4.74
C GLY A 50 -19.30 -46.28 -3.57
N LYS A 51 -19.70 -45.05 -3.97
CA LYS A 51 -20.56 -44.00 -3.33
C LYS A 51 -19.90 -43.01 -2.33
N PRO A 52 -20.49 -41.81 -2.11
CA PRO A 52 -20.77 -40.71 -3.05
C PRO A 52 -20.22 -39.34 -2.56
N ARG A 53 -20.39 -38.30 -3.40
CA ARG A 53 -20.03 -36.87 -3.31
C ARG A 53 -20.08 -36.15 -1.95
N PHE A 54 -19.31 -35.05 -1.95
CA PHE A 54 -19.30 -33.83 -1.11
C PHE A 54 -18.33 -33.82 0.07
N SER A 55 -17.14 -33.30 -0.19
CA SER A 55 -16.32 -32.62 0.80
C SER A 55 -16.07 -31.21 0.28
N THR A 56 -16.82 -30.27 0.85
CA THR A 56 -16.48 -28.85 0.96
C THR A 56 -14.99 -28.72 1.26
N GLY A 57 -14.25 -28.12 0.33
CA GLY A 57 -12.85 -27.78 0.57
C GLY A 57 -12.80 -26.78 1.71
N THR A 58 -12.26 -27.19 2.84
CA THR A 58 -11.67 -26.28 3.81
C THR A 58 -10.55 -25.55 3.09
N ALA A 59 -10.74 -24.26 2.82
CA ALA A 59 -9.72 -23.38 2.31
C ALA A 59 -8.47 -23.51 3.19
N GLY A 60 -7.32 -23.81 2.58
CA GLY A 60 -6.07 -24.01 3.31
C GLY A 60 -5.59 -22.71 3.98
N PRO A 61 -4.61 -22.79 4.90
CA PRO A 61 -4.08 -21.63 5.62
C PRO A 61 -3.51 -20.50 4.74
N LEU A 62 -3.13 -20.82 3.50
CA LEU A 62 -2.66 -19.86 2.49
C LEU A 62 -3.79 -18.99 1.92
N ASP A 63 -5.05 -19.43 2.00
CA ASP A 63 -6.21 -18.70 1.48
C ASP A 63 -6.73 -17.63 2.46
N ARG A 64 -5.95 -17.27 3.48
CA ARG A 64 -6.28 -16.25 4.50
C ARG A 64 -5.18 -15.22 4.69
N LEU A 65 -4.27 -15.12 3.72
CA LEU A 65 -3.16 -14.18 3.73
C LEU A 65 -3.44 -13.03 2.75
N LEU A 66 -3.39 -11.81 3.25
CA LEU A 66 -3.57 -10.59 2.48
C LEU A 66 -2.28 -9.79 2.45
N ARG A 67 -1.72 -9.54 1.27
CA ARG A 67 -0.56 -8.66 1.12
C ARG A 67 -1.03 -7.22 0.87
N ILE A 68 -0.68 -6.32 1.76
CA ILE A 68 -1.13 -4.92 1.74
C ILE A 68 0.07 -4.00 1.54
N PHE A 69 0.11 -3.34 0.40
CA PHE A 69 1.13 -2.32 0.11
C PHE A 69 0.86 -1.05 0.90
N HIS A 70 1.91 -0.38 1.33
CA HIS A 70 1.81 0.83 2.14
C HIS A 70 3.04 1.73 2.00
N TYR A 71 2.99 2.91 2.61
CA TYR A 71 4.02 3.94 2.52
C TYR A 71 4.81 4.18 3.82
N PHE A 72 4.77 3.23 4.77
CA PHE A 72 5.71 3.22 5.89
C PHE A 72 7.12 2.89 5.40
N GLU A 73 8.05 3.82 5.64
CA GLU A 73 9.43 3.72 5.20
C GLU A 73 10.15 2.54 5.87
N SER A 74 10.83 1.73 5.05
CA SER A 74 11.70 0.63 5.46
C SER A 74 13.02 0.69 4.67
N SER A 75 14.01 -0.11 5.06
CA SER A 75 15.32 -0.18 4.37
C SER A 75 15.24 -0.83 2.99
N SER A 76 14.14 -1.52 2.67
CA SER A 76 13.89 -2.11 1.35
C SER A 76 13.44 -1.07 0.31
N ASP A 77 13.40 -1.47 -0.96
CA ASP A 77 12.95 -0.59 -2.04
C ASP A 77 11.48 -0.14 -1.84
N PRO A 78 11.13 1.14 -2.11
CA PRO A 78 9.79 1.67 -1.83
C PRO A 78 8.62 0.89 -2.46
N CYS A 79 8.84 0.25 -3.59
CA CYS A 79 7.84 -0.56 -4.28
C CYS A 79 7.54 -1.90 -3.60
N THR A 80 8.38 -2.36 -2.66
CA THR A 80 8.20 -3.63 -1.96
C THR A 80 7.62 -3.46 -0.56
N TRP A 81 7.44 -2.22 -0.09
CA TRP A 81 6.84 -1.92 1.21
C TRP A 81 5.41 -2.45 1.28
N ALA A 82 5.25 -3.54 2.03
CA ALA A 82 3.99 -4.21 2.23
C ALA A 82 4.02 -4.98 3.55
N SER A 83 2.83 -5.23 4.09
CA SER A 83 2.61 -6.12 5.24
C SER A 83 1.80 -7.33 4.77
N ASN A 84 2.19 -8.53 5.20
CA ASN A 84 1.41 -9.75 4.96
C ASN A 84 0.53 -10.00 6.18
N ILE A 85 -0.79 -10.04 6.02
CA ILE A 85 -1.75 -10.10 7.12
C ILE A 85 -2.57 -11.37 7.04
N ARG A 86 -2.46 -12.21 8.06
CA ARG A 86 -3.39 -13.33 8.28
C ARG A 86 -4.67 -12.79 8.89
N HIS A 87 -5.82 -13.20 8.38
CA HIS A 87 -7.12 -12.74 8.88
C HIS A 87 -8.11 -13.89 9.16
N GLY A 88 -9.06 -13.65 10.06
CA GLY A 88 -10.20 -14.50 10.38
C GLY A 88 -11.37 -14.33 9.42
N ASP A 89 -12.45 -15.07 9.63
CA ASP A 89 -13.62 -15.05 8.73
C ASP A 89 -14.50 -13.80 8.94
N SER A 90 -14.46 -13.20 10.13
CA SER A 90 -15.20 -11.98 10.47
C SER A 90 -14.35 -10.70 10.53
N THR A 91 -13.06 -10.77 10.18
CA THR A 91 -12.21 -9.58 10.05
C THR A 91 -12.76 -8.63 8.98
N ASP A 92 -12.94 -7.36 9.34
CA ASP A 92 -13.31 -6.28 8.43
C ASP A 92 -12.09 -5.44 7.99
N VAL A 93 -12.30 -4.59 6.98
CA VAL A 93 -11.27 -3.69 6.45
C VAL A 93 -10.75 -2.76 7.55
N LYS A 94 -11.60 -2.31 8.47
CA LYS A 94 -11.21 -1.50 9.61
C LYS A 94 -10.20 -2.22 10.51
N GLY A 95 -10.42 -3.49 10.83
CA GLY A 95 -9.52 -4.32 11.63
C GLY A 95 -8.16 -4.48 10.95
N ILE A 96 -8.15 -4.72 9.64
CA ILE A 96 -6.93 -4.79 8.83
C ILE A 96 -6.13 -3.48 8.90
N ILE A 97 -6.79 -2.33 8.67
CA ILE A 97 -6.15 -1.02 8.74
C ILE A 97 -5.58 -0.79 10.14
N GLN A 98 -6.38 -1.03 11.18
CA GLN A 98 -5.98 -0.80 12.58
C GLN A 98 -4.70 -1.58 12.93
N LYS A 99 -4.60 -2.84 12.51
CA LYS A 99 -3.41 -3.68 12.79
C LYS A 99 -2.13 -3.11 12.21
N ILE A 100 -2.14 -2.62 10.97
CA ILE A 100 -0.96 -1.99 10.36
C ILE A 100 -0.61 -0.70 11.12
N LEU A 101 -1.61 0.14 11.37
CA LEU A 101 -1.40 1.46 11.98
C LEU A 101 -0.88 1.37 13.43
N ASP A 102 -1.29 0.36 14.18
CA ASP A 102 -0.84 0.11 15.56
C ASP A 102 0.66 -0.18 15.63
N ILE A 103 1.21 -0.97 14.69
CA ILE A 103 2.66 -1.26 14.62
C ILE A 103 3.46 0.04 14.48
N HIS A 104 2.98 0.94 13.64
CA HIS A 104 3.64 2.20 13.35
C HIS A 104 3.25 3.33 14.31
N LYS A 105 2.43 3.05 15.34
CA LYS A 105 2.00 4.00 16.38
C LYS A 105 1.36 5.27 15.81
N VAL A 106 0.57 5.10 14.74
CA VAL A 106 -0.13 6.20 14.06
C VAL A 106 -1.23 6.76 14.96
N ARG A 107 -1.34 8.09 15.04
CA ARG A 107 -2.41 8.77 15.79
C ARG A 107 -3.57 9.19 14.91
N CYS A 108 -3.28 9.64 13.68
CA CYS A 108 -4.27 10.07 12.69
C CYS A 108 -4.97 8.89 11.99
N VAL A 109 -5.46 7.90 12.75
CA VAL A 109 -6.02 6.63 12.24
C VAL A 109 -7.19 6.84 11.28
N SER A 110 -8.08 7.79 11.58
CA SER A 110 -9.28 8.10 10.79
C SER A 110 -8.97 8.67 9.39
N CYS A 111 -7.71 8.98 9.08
CA CYS A 111 -7.31 9.51 7.78
C CYS A 111 -7.09 8.40 6.73
N PHE A 112 -6.96 7.14 7.17
CA PHE A 112 -6.58 6.03 6.33
C PHE A 112 -7.78 5.27 5.75
N GLY A 113 -7.64 4.78 4.53
CA GLY A 113 -8.56 3.88 3.84
C GLY A 113 -7.79 2.79 3.09
N LEU A 114 -8.51 1.74 2.66
CA LEU A 114 -7.92 0.63 1.91
C LEU A 114 -8.41 0.66 0.47
N ARG A 115 -7.47 0.69 -0.47
CA ARG A 115 -7.73 0.72 -1.91
C ARG A 115 -7.42 -0.64 -2.52
N LEU A 116 -8.33 -1.16 -3.33
CA LEU A 116 -8.12 -2.33 -4.19
C LEU A 116 -8.00 -1.85 -5.63
N SER A 117 -6.93 -2.25 -6.32
CA SER A 117 -6.70 -1.87 -7.73
C SER A 117 -6.49 -3.10 -8.58
N HIS A 118 -7.14 -3.16 -9.75
CA HIS A 118 -6.88 -4.19 -10.76
C HIS A 118 -5.75 -3.72 -11.68
N LEU A 119 -4.62 -4.45 -11.65
CA LEU A 119 -3.37 -4.02 -12.28
C LEU A 119 -3.46 -3.91 -13.80
N ARG A 120 -4.29 -4.73 -14.46
CA ARG A 120 -4.41 -4.72 -15.93
C ARG A 120 -5.41 -3.70 -16.48
N THR A 121 -6.48 -3.39 -15.74
CA THR A 121 -7.54 -2.48 -16.23
C THR A 121 -7.39 -1.08 -15.65
N GLY A 122 -6.61 -0.91 -14.58
CA GLY A 122 -6.53 0.33 -13.82
C GLY A 122 -7.80 0.63 -13.03
N GLU A 123 -8.74 -0.32 -12.93
CA GLU A 123 -9.95 -0.13 -12.13
C GLU A 123 -9.58 -0.09 -10.64
N VAL A 124 -10.22 0.84 -9.93
CA VAL A 124 -9.98 1.09 -8.50
C VAL A 124 -11.29 0.98 -7.73
N HIS A 125 -11.24 0.30 -6.59
CA HIS A 125 -12.30 0.22 -5.60
C HIS A 125 -11.76 0.65 -4.23
N TRP A 126 -12.42 1.61 -3.60
CA TRP A 126 -12.16 1.93 -2.21
C TRP A 126 -13.05 1.08 -1.31
N LEU A 127 -12.40 0.33 -0.42
CA LEU A 127 -13.04 -0.66 0.42
C LEU A 127 -13.54 0.00 1.69
N HIS A 128 -14.87 0.03 1.86
CA HIS A 128 -15.49 0.64 3.03
C HIS A 128 -15.04 -0.07 4.32
N PRO A 129 -14.70 0.66 5.42
CA PRO A 129 -14.13 0.07 6.64
C PRO A 129 -14.94 -1.07 7.25
N ASP A 130 -16.26 -0.98 7.22
CA ASP A 130 -17.15 -2.01 7.80
C ASP A 130 -17.38 -3.23 6.87
N THR A 131 -16.66 -3.32 5.75
CA THR A 131 -16.77 -4.46 4.81
C THR A 131 -15.89 -5.61 5.28
N GLY A 132 -16.46 -6.81 5.40
CA GLY A 132 -15.70 -8.02 5.72
C GLY A 132 -14.69 -8.38 4.62
N VAL A 133 -13.46 -8.72 5.00
CA VAL A 133 -12.37 -9.04 4.06
C VAL A 133 -12.73 -10.24 3.18
N CYS A 134 -13.34 -11.28 3.76
CA CYS A 134 -13.83 -12.43 3.00
C CYS A 134 -14.83 -12.04 1.91
N HIS A 135 -15.72 -11.08 2.19
CA HIS A 135 -16.67 -10.58 1.19
C HIS A 135 -15.98 -9.80 0.06
N VAL A 136 -14.95 -9.01 0.39
CA VAL A 136 -14.15 -8.30 -0.63
C VAL A 136 -13.50 -9.31 -1.58
N ARG A 137 -12.81 -10.30 -1.05
CA ARG A 137 -12.13 -11.33 -1.87
C ARG A 137 -13.13 -12.10 -2.72
N GLU A 138 -14.25 -12.48 -2.14
CA GLU A 138 -15.31 -13.20 -2.86
C GLU A 138 -15.97 -12.36 -3.97
N ARG A 139 -16.07 -11.04 -3.78
CA ARG A 139 -16.65 -10.10 -4.76
C ARG A 139 -15.71 -9.80 -5.92
N TYR A 140 -14.41 -9.57 -5.67
CA TYR A 140 -13.49 -9.04 -6.68
C TYR A 140 -12.50 -10.07 -7.22
N GLU A 141 -11.99 -10.98 -6.38
CA GLU A 141 -11.00 -11.96 -6.79
C GLU A 141 -11.64 -13.20 -7.43
N ARG A 142 -12.94 -13.42 -7.24
CA ARG A 142 -13.63 -14.57 -7.83
C ARG A 142 -13.55 -14.51 -9.36
N GLY A 143 -12.86 -15.48 -9.94
CA GLY A 143 -12.70 -15.62 -11.39
C GLY A 143 -11.53 -14.82 -11.99
N HIS A 144 -10.73 -14.15 -11.16
CA HIS A 144 -9.49 -13.49 -11.55
C HIS A 144 -8.31 -14.02 -10.73
N PRO A 145 -7.11 -14.15 -11.32
CA PRO A 145 -5.90 -14.44 -10.55
C PRO A 145 -5.66 -13.39 -9.46
N GLN A 146 -5.16 -13.82 -8.29
CA GLN A 146 -4.89 -12.93 -7.17
C GLN A 146 -3.81 -11.89 -7.52
N GLU A 147 -2.84 -12.26 -8.35
CA GLU A 147 -1.77 -11.38 -8.83
C GLU A 147 -2.27 -10.21 -9.69
N ASP A 148 -3.50 -10.27 -10.21
CA ASP A 148 -4.10 -9.16 -10.95
C ASP A 148 -4.63 -8.05 -10.02
N TRP A 149 -4.69 -8.31 -8.71
CA TRP A 149 -5.25 -7.41 -7.71
C TRP A 149 -4.19 -6.93 -6.73
N ARG A 150 -4.26 -5.64 -6.38
CA ARG A 150 -3.37 -5.01 -5.42
C ARG A 150 -4.15 -4.29 -4.33
N TYR A 151 -3.95 -4.71 -3.08
CA TYR A 151 -4.41 -4.02 -1.89
C TYR A 151 -3.38 -2.98 -1.47
N GLU A 152 -3.84 -1.77 -1.22
CA GLU A 152 -2.97 -0.65 -0.88
C GLU A 152 -3.62 0.22 0.20
N LEU A 153 -2.96 0.31 1.36
CA LEU A 153 -3.32 1.23 2.42
C LEU A 153 -2.97 2.65 1.98
N ARG A 154 -3.86 3.61 2.17
CA ARG A 154 -3.63 5.00 1.74
C ARG A 154 -4.28 6.00 2.69
N ILE A 155 -3.67 7.16 2.85
CA ILE A 155 -4.36 8.32 3.43
C ILE A 155 -5.31 8.87 2.38
N ARG A 156 -6.59 8.97 2.72
CA ARG A 156 -7.65 9.44 1.81
C ARG A 156 -8.44 10.61 2.40
N TYR A 157 -8.70 10.58 3.71
CA TYR A 157 -9.55 11.55 4.39
C TYR A 157 -8.67 12.55 5.13
N LEU A 158 -8.53 13.76 4.58
CA LEU A 158 -7.64 14.76 5.15
C LEU A 158 -8.38 15.65 6.15
N PRO A 159 -7.87 15.89 7.36
CA PRO A 159 -8.46 16.88 8.24
C PRO A 159 -8.22 18.30 7.70
N LYS A 160 -9.05 19.27 8.09
CA LYS A 160 -8.81 20.67 7.73
C LYS A 160 -7.48 21.14 8.32
N GLY A 161 -6.64 21.77 7.48
CA GLY A 161 -5.26 22.10 7.87
C GLY A 161 -4.39 20.87 8.19
N PHE A 162 -4.60 19.74 7.49
CA PHE A 162 -3.98 18.43 7.74
C PHE A 162 -2.47 18.46 8.01
N LEU A 163 -1.71 19.32 7.32
CA LEU A 163 -0.27 19.40 7.54
C LEU A 163 0.08 19.74 8.98
N ASN A 164 -0.69 20.60 9.66
CA ASN A 164 -0.44 20.93 11.07
C ASN A 164 -0.64 19.71 11.97
N GLN A 165 -1.69 18.92 11.73
CA GLN A 165 -1.97 17.72 12.51
C GLN A 165 -0.94 16.62 12.25
N PHE A 166 -0.61 16.37 10.98
CA PHE A 166 0.41 15.40 10.60
C PHE A 166 1.79 15.80 11.10
N ASN A 167 2.09 17.09 11.21
CA ASN A 167 3.34 17.59 11.79
C ASN A 167 3.55 17.13 13.24
N GLU A 168 2.48 16.94 13.98
CA GLU A 168 2.52 16.37 15.32
C GLU A 168 2.62 14.83 15.26
N ASP A 169 2.08 14.18 14.23
CA ASP A 169 2.06 12.72 14.03
C ASP A 169 3.05 12.25 12.95
N GLN A 170 4.33 12.16 13.33
CA GLN A 170 5.43 11.88 12.41
C GLN A 170 5.25 10.64 11.50
N PRO A 171 4.74 9.48 11.99
CA PRO A 171 4.46 8.34 11.12
C PRO A 171 3.50 8.70 9.98
N THR A 172 2.43 9.46 10.26
CA THR A 172 1.45 9.90 9.27
C THR A 172 2.03 10.93 8.30
N LEU A 173 2.84 11.88 8.77
CA LEU A 173 3.49 12.86 7.89
C LEU A 173 4.41 12.18 6.86
N ASN A 174 5.25 11.25 7.33
CA ASN A 174 6.14 10.49 6.47
C ASN A 174 5.38 9.59 5.49
N TYR A 175 4.32 8.93 5.97
CA TYR A 175 3.44 8.14 5.12
C TYR A 175 2.84 8.97 4.00
N PHE A 176 2.25 10.11 4.36
CA PHE A 176 1.61 11.01 3.39
C PHE A 176 2.62 11.56 2.39
N TYR A 177 3.83 11.91 2.86
CA TYR A 177 4.92 12.32 2.00
C TYR A 177 5.25 11.27 0.93
N HIS A 178 5.47 10.02 1.35
CA HIS A 178 5.81 8.95 0.42
C HIS A 178 4.68 8.62 -0.54
N GLN A 179 3.42 8.65 -0.08
CA GLN A 179 2.24 8.48 -0.91
C GLN A 179 2.18 9.55 -2.01
N VAL A 180 2.22 10.84 -1.62
CA VAL A 180 2.13 11.96 -2.57
C VAL A 180 3.35 12.01 -3.49
N LYS A 181 4.55 11.69 -3.00
CA LYS A 181 5.75 11.59 -3.83
C LYS A 181 5.60 10.49 -4.88
N SER A 182 5.04 9.33 -4.51
CA SER A 182 4.78 8.23 -5.43
C SER A 182 3.82 8.65 -6.54
N ASP A 183 2.69 9.27 -6.17
CA ASP A 183 1.70 9.75 -7.14
C ASP A 183 2.27 10.83 -8.06
N TYR A 184 3.04 11.79 -7.52
CA TYR A 184 3.78 12.78 -8.31
C TYR A 184 4.67 12.12 -9.36
N MET A 185 5.50 11.15 -8.94
CA MET A 185 6.43 10.44 -9.82
C MET A 185 5.70 9.65 -10.92
N MET A 186 4.52 9.11 -10.63
CA MET A 186 3.74 8.30 -11.58
C MET A 186 2.92 9.14 -12.56
N GLU A 187 2.31 10.24 -12.11
CA GLU A 187 1.26 10.90 -12.89
C GLU A 187 1.76 12.11 -13.68
N ILE A 188 2.60 12.95 -13.04
CA ILE A 188 2.91 14.28 -13.56
C ILE A 188 4.39 14.64 -13.61
N ALA A 189 5.29 13.91 -12.94
CA ALA A 189 6.70 14.29 -12.85
C ALA A 189 7.36 14.40 -14.23
N ASP A 190 6.99 13.55 -15.19
CA ASP A 190 7.53 13.61 -16.56
C ASP A 190 7.00 14.77 -17.42
N ARG A 191 5.98 15.49 -16.93
CA ARG A 191 5.40 16.68 -17.55
C ARG A 191 5.66 17.95 -16.76
N ALA A 192 6.20 17.82 -15.54
CA ALA A 192 6.47 18.93 -14.66
C ALA A 192 7.63 19.79 -15.20
N ASP A 193 7.59 21.08 -14.91
CA ASP A 193 8.67 21.98 -15.28
C ASP A 193 10.00 21.49 -14.72
N GLN A 194 11.05 21.57 -15.53
CA GLN A 194 12.39 21.10 -15.16
C GLN A 194 12.87 21.67 -13.82
N GLU A 195 12.59 22.95 -13.55
CA GLU A 195 12.98 23.59 -12.28
C GLU A 195 12.24 22.97 -11.08
N ILE A 196 10.96 22.65 -11.23
CA ILE A 196 10.16 22.01 -10.19
C ILE A 196 10.67 20.59 -9.94
N ALA A 197 10.87 19.80 -10.99
CA ALA A 197 11.41 18.45 -10.88
C ALA A 197 12.80 18.43 -10.21
N LEU A 198 13.66 19.40 -10.52
CA LEU A 198 14.97 19.57 -9.87
C LEU A 198 14.83 19.89 -8.38
N LYS A 199 13.92 20.81 -8.01
CA LYS A 199 13.71 21.19 -6.61
C LYS A 199 13.17 20.01 -5.79
N LEU A 200 12.14 19.34 -6.28
CA LEU A 200 11.52 18.19 -5.61
C LEU A 200 12.51 17.03 -5.44
N GLY A 201 13.28 16.71 -6.48
CA GLY A 201 14.31 15.67 -6.39
C GLY A 201 15.47 16.04 -5.45
N CYS A 202 15.88 17.31 -5.40
CA CYS A 202 16.90 17.76 -4.43
C CYS A 202 16.41 17.73 -2.99
N LEU A 203 15.13 18.02 -2.74
CA LEU A 203 14.51 17.85 -1.42
C LEU A 203 14.51 16.37 -1.01
N GLU A 204 14.17 15.45 -1.91
CA GLU A 204 14.24 14.02 -1.60
C GLU A 204 15.68 13.54 -1.37
N ILE A 205 16.68 14.04 -2.11
CA ILE A 205 18.09 13.74 -1.81
C ILE A 205 18.46 14.21 -0.39
N ARG A 206 18.05 15.43 -0.02
CA ARG A 206 18.32 15.98 1.32
C ARG A 206 17.65 15.15 2.41
N ARG A 207 16.40 14.75 2.19
CA ARG A 207 15.59 13.92 3.09
C ARG A 207 16.17 12.52 3.25
N PHE A 208 16.49 11.87 2.13
CA PHE A 208 16.98 10.50 2.06
C PHE A 208 18.36 10.36 2.72
N PHE A 209 19.28 11.31 2.52
CA PHE A 209 20.60 11.30 3.14
C PHE A 209 20.67 12.25 4.36
N ARG A 210 19.97 11.87 5.43
CA ARG A 210 19.78 12.67 6.66
C ARG A 210 21.10 13.22 7.23
N ASP A 211 22.16 12.42 7.27
CA ASP A 211 23.46 12.81 7.86
C ASP A 211 24.46 13.40 6.86
N MET A 212 24.07 13.55 5.59
CA MET A 212 24.96 14.10 4.57
C MET A 212 25.24 15.59 4.83
N ARG A 213 26.49 16.01 4.75
CA ARG A 213 26.86 17.43 4.87
C ARG A 213 26.28 18.26 3.71
N GLY A 214 25.90 19.50 3.96
CA GLY A 214 25.28 20.38 2.97
C GLY A 214 26.10 20.66 1.71
N ASN A 215 27.43 20.54 1.78
CA ASN A 215 28.34 20.69 0.64
C ASN A 215 28.83 19.34 0.06
N ALA A 216 28.26 18.21 0.50
CA ALA A 216 28.75 16.89 0.11
C ALA A 216 28.70 16.66 -1.41
N LEU A 217 27.67 17.17 -2.09
CA LEU A 217 27.51 17.02 -3.54
C LEU A 217 28.45 17.91 -4.36
N ASP A 218 29.17 18.87 -3.77
CA ASP A 218 30.17 19.65 -4.49
C ASP A 218 31.34 18.75 -4.96
N LYS A 219 31.64 17.70 -4.18
CA LYS A 219 32.66 16.70 -4.52
C LYS A 219 32.18 15.82 -5.68
N LYS A 220 33.01 15.72 -6.72
CA LYS A 220 32.72 14.91 -7.92
C LYS A 220 32.46 13.44 -7.59
N SER A 221 33.29 12.84 -6.74
CA SER A 221 33.16 11.43 -6.34
C SER A 221 31.82 11.13 -5.66
N ASN A 222 31.35 12.05 -4.81
CA ASN A 222 30.08 11.87 -4.09
C ASN A 222 28.88 11.94 -5.04
N TYR A 223 28.93 12.83 -6.02
CA TYR A 223 27.91 12.88 -7.07
C TYR A 223 27.96 11.61 -7.94
N GLU A 224 29.15 11.12 -8.29
CA GLU A 224 29.28 9.89 -9.10
C GLU A 224 28.72 8.66 -8.38
N LEU A 225 28.87 8.57 -7.05
CA LEU A 225 28.25 7.53 -6.23
C LEU A 225 26.71 7.60 -6.31
N LEU A 226 26.14 8.80 -6.15
CA LEU A 226 24.70 9.03 -6.29
C LEU A 226 24.20 8.64 -7.70
N GLU A 227 24.96 8.99 -8.73
CA GLU A 227 24.58 8.73 -10.12
C GLU A 227 24.66 7.25 -10.51
N LYS A 228 25.71 6.55 -10.09
CA LYS A 228 26.01 5.19 -10.54
C LYS A 228 25.49 4.10 -9.61
N ASP A 229 25.61 4.29 -8.31
CA ASP A 229 25.36 3.22 -7.34
C ASP A 229 23.94 3.33 -6.76
N VAL A 230 23.48 4.56 -6.50
CA VAL A 230 22.11 4.81 -6.00
C VAL A 230 21.12 4.94 -7.16
N GLY A 231 21.51 5.65 -8.21
CA GLY A 231 20.71 5.90 -9.40
C GLY A 231 19.81 7.14 -9.29
N LEU A 232 20.01 8.12 -10.17
CA LEU A 232 19.24 9.38 -10.18
C LEU A 232 17.75 9.19 -10.43
N ARG A 233 17.34 8.08 -11.05
CA ARG A 233 15.93 7.73 -11.30
C ARG A 233 15.11 7.56 -10.02
N ARG A 234 15.75 7.38 -8.86
CA ARG A 234 15.06 7.37 -7.55
C ARG A 234 14.55 8.76 -7.14
N PHE A 235 15.15 9.83 -7.68
CA PHE A 235 14.91 11.21 -7.25
C PHE A 235 14.29 12.08 -8.36
N PHE A 236 14.55 11.75 -9.62
CA PHE A 236 14.22 12.60 -10.76
C PHE A 236 13.46 11.83 -11.85
N PRO A 237 12.50 12.47 -12.53
CA PRO A 237 11.75 11.87 -13.63
C PRO A 237 12.65 11.59 -14.85
N ARG A 238 12.24 10.61 -15.66
CA ARG A 238 13.03 10.15 -16.82
C ARG A 238 13.24 11.26 -17.85
N SER A 239 12.19 12.03 -18.13
CA SER A 239 12.22 13.19 -19.03
C SER A 239 13.33 14.19 -18.69
N LEU A 240 13.56 14.48 -17.41
CA LEU A 240 14.65 15.36 -16.95
C LEU A 240 16.02 14.74 -17.20
N LEU A 241 16.17 13.45 -16.89
CA LEU A 241 17.43 12.73 -17.03
C LEU A 241 17.84 12.54 -18.50
N ASP A 242 16.87 12.30 -19.37
CA ASP A 242 17.11 12.04 -20.79
C ASP A 242 17.30 13.36 -21.58
N SER A 243 16.71 14.48 -21.12
CA SER A 243 16.78 15.78 -21.83
C SER A 243 18.02 16.62 -21.53
N VAL A 244 18.68 16.41 -20.38
CA VAL A 244 19.82 17.23 -19.95
C VAL A 244 21.13 16.43 -19.96
N LYS A 245 22.15 16.94 -20.66
CA LYS A 245 23.49 16.32 -20.66
C LYS A 245 24.04 16.16 -19.23
N ALA A 246 24.64 15.01 -18.92
CA ALA A 246 25.13 14.65 -17.58
C ALA A 246 25.95 15.74 -16.87
N LYS A 247 26.91 16.37 -17.58
CA LYS A 247 27.73 17.47 -17.01
C LYS A 247 26.90 18.69 -16.60
N SER A 248 25.87 19.02 -17.37
CA SER A 248 24.95 20.13 -17.07
C SER A 248 23.98 19.75 -15.96
N LEU A 249 23.42 18.53 -16.01
CA LEU A 249 22.53 17.99 -14.99
C LEU A 249 23.20 18.01 -13.60
N ARG A 250 24.45 17.56 -13.52
CA ARG A 250 25.24 17.65 -12.29
C ARG A 250 25.31 19.07 -11.74
N LYS A 251 25.58 20.06 -12.59
CA LYS A 251 25.65 21.47 -12.14
C LYS A 251 24.30 21.95 -11.62
N LEU A 252 23.21 21.60 -12.30
CA LEU A 252 21.86 21.97 -11.90
C LEU A 252 21.48 21.36 -10.54
N ILE A 253 21.76 20.07 -10.34
CA ILE A 253 21.53 19.39 -9.06
C ILE A 253 22.37 20.04 -7.95
N GLN A 254 23.68 20.26 -8.17
CA GLN A 254 24.56 20.89 -7.19
C GLN A 254 24.11 22.31 -6.81
N GLN A 255 23.67 23.11 -7.79
CA GLN A 255 23.18 24.49 -7.56
C GLN A 255 21.85 24.49 -6.81
N THR A 256 20.92 23.62 -7.20
CA THR A 256 19.60 23.54 -6.58
C THR A 256 19.67 22.98 -5.15
N PHE A 257 20.47 21.94 -4.92
CA PHE A 257 20.63 21.32 -3.61
C PHE A 257 21.12 22.30 -2.53
N LYS A 258 21.96 23.27 -2.88
CA LYS A 258 22.45 24.29 -1.93
C LYS A 258 21.35 25.11 -1.28
N GLN A 259 20.19 25.25 -1.93
CA GLN A 259 19.02 25.95 -1.39
C GLN A 259 18.39 25.17 -0.22
N PHE A 260 18.57 23.84 -0.19
CA PHE A 260 17.92 22.93 0.76
C PHE A 260 18.91 22.24 1.70
N ALA A 261 20.21 22.47 1.53
CA ALA A 261 21.30 21.78 2.20
C ALA A 261 21.24 21.79 3.74
N ASN A 262 20.57 22.78 4.33
CA ASN A 262 20.45 22.95 5.78
C ASN A 262 19.08 22.54 6.34
N LEU A 263 18.18 22.01 5.50
CA LEU A 263 16.87 21.55 5.94
C LEU A 263 16.99 20.18 6.62
N ASN A 264 16.23 20.01 7.69
CA ASN A 264 15.99 18.70 8.29
C ASN A 264 14.92 17.92 7.50
N ASP A 265 14.68 16.67 7.90
CA ASP A 265 13.72 15.75 7.28
C ASP A 265 12.31 16.38 7.16
N GLN A 266 11.75 16.80 8.29
CA GLN A 266 10.44 17.43 8.38
C GLN A 266 10.32 18.71 7.53
N GLN A 267 11.33 19.58 7.55
CA GLN A 267 11.38 20.78 6.72
C GLN A 267 11.44 20.45 5.23
N CYS A 268 12.13 19.38 4.84
CA CYS A 268 12.15 18.92 3.45
C CYS A 268 10.76 18.48 2.99
N ILE A 269 10.05 17.72 3.84
CA ILE A 269 8.68 17.26 3.55
C ILE A 269 7.73 18.44 3.40
N LEU A 270 7.73 19.39 4.34
CA LEU A 270 6.86 20.57 4.27
C LEU A 270 7.19 21.44 3.04
N LYS A 271 8.48 21.61 2.73
CA LYS A 271 8.90 22.35 1.54
C LYS A 271 8.53 21.64 0.23
N PHE A 272 8.51 20.30 0.24
CA PHE A 272 8.06 19.51 -0.89
C PHE A 272 6.58 19.76 -1.19
N PHE A 273 5.72 19.72 -0.17
CA PHE A 273 4.30 20.03 -0.33
C PHE A 273 4.05 21.47 -0.79
N GLU A 274 4.80 22.43 -0.25
CA GLU A 274 4.73 23.84 -0.66
C GLU A 274 5.00 24.00 -2.17
N ILE A 275 6.05 23.34 -2.68
CA ILE A 275 6.45 23.43 -4.09
C ILE A 275 5.51 22.64 -5.01
N LEU A 276 4.98 21.51 -4.55
CA LEU A 276 4.15 20.62 -5.37
C LEU A 276 2.69 21.11 -5.48
N SER A 277 2.12 21.65 -4.41
CA SER A 277 0.69 22.01 -4.33
C SER A 277 0.15 22.93 -5.45
N PRO A 278 0.92 23.88 -6.03
CA PRO A 278 0.42 24.72 -7.12
C PRO A 278 0.20 23.97 -8.43
N ILE A 279 0.91 22.85 -8.65
CA ILE A 279 0.87 22.07 -9.89
C ILE A 279 0.15 20.72 -9.75
N TYR A 280 -0.06 20.26 -8.51
CA TYR A 280 -0.70 18.99 -8.22
C TYR A 280 -1.56 19.09 -6.96
N ARG A 281 -2.86 18.90 -7.13
CA ARG A 281 -3.84 18.97 -6.04
C ARG A 281 -4.01 17.61 -5.39
N PHE A 282 -3.03 17.22 -4.58
CA PHE A 282 -3.04 15.99 -3.77
C PHE A 282 -3.99 16.07 -2.56
N ASP A 283 -4.60 17.23 -2.31
CA ASP A 283 -5.48 17.49 -1.18
C ASP A 283 -6.97 17.25 -1.49
N LYS A 284 -7.32 16.94 -2.74
CA LYS A 284 -8.71 16.71 -3.16
C LYS A 284 -8.82 15.68 -4.27
N GLU A 285 -9.96 15.01 -4.34
CA GLU A 285 -10.32 14.14 -5.46
C GLU A 285 -11.36 14.83 -6.35
N CYS A 286 -11.15 14.77 -7.67
CA CYS A 286 -12.05 15.35 -8.67
C CYS A 286 -12.77 14.25 -9.48
N PHE A 287 -14.09 14.39 -9.64
CA PHE A 287 -14.95 13.43 -10.33
C PHE A 287 -15.73 14.11 -11.44
N LYS A 288 -15.60 13.61 -12.67
CA LYS A 288 -16.48 14.00 -13.78
C LYS A 288 -17.83 13.31 -13.61
N CYS A 289 -18.87 14.10 -13.37
CA CYS A 289 -20.21 13.59 -13.08
C CYS A 289 -21.28 14.58 -13.57
N ALA A 290 -22.53 14.33 -13.24
CA ALA A 290 -23.61 15.27 -13.50
C ALA A 290 -24.46 15.50 -12.25
N LEU A 291 -24.89 16.73 -12.02
CA LEU A 291 -25.72 17.14 -10.89
C LEU A 291 -27.18 17.34 -11.31
N GLY A 292 -28.10 16.97 -10.42
CA GLY A 292 -29.54 17.21 -10.55
C GLY A 292 -30.36 15.95 -10.84
N SER A 293 -31.64 16.01 -10.46
CA SER A 293 -32.62 14.93 -10.61
C SER A 293 -33.48 15.08 -11.88
N SER A 294 -33.96 16.31 -12.13
CA SER A 294 -34.83 16.64 -13.27
C SER A 294 -34.09 17.39 -14.38
N TRP A 295 -33.21 18.31 -14.00
CA TRP A 295 -32.32 19.04 -14.91
C TRP A 295 -30.89 18.63 -14.58
N VAL A 296 -30.26 17.89 -15.51
CA VAL A 296 -28.96 17.27 -15.29
C VAL A 296 -27.87 18.12 -15.92
N ILE A 297 -26.90 18.58 -15.13
CA ILE A 297 -25.79 19.43 -15.57
C ILE A 297 -24.47 18.69 -15.38
N ALA A 298 -23.72 18.50 -16.47
CA ALA A 298 -22.39 17.91 -16.41
C ALA A 298 -21.40 18.87 -15.73
N VAL A 299 -20.65 18.38 -14.75
CA VAL A 299 -19.69 19.15 -13.95
C VAL A 299 -18.47 18.29 -13.60
N GLU A 300 -17.44 18.92 -13.03
CA GLU A 300 -16.39 18.24 -12.29
C GLU A 300 -16.57 18.55 -10.80
N LEU A 301 -16.95 17.55 -10.02
CA LEU A 301 -17.09 17.67 -8.57
C LEU A 301 -15.71 17.57 -7.92
N ALA A 302 -15.39 18.49 -7.02
CA ALA A 302 -14.18 18.51 -6.22
C ALA A 302 -14.52 18.26 -4.75
N ILE A 303 -13.91 17.24 -4.15
CA ILE A 303 -14.14 16.84 -2.76
C ILE A 303 -12.82 16.87 -2.01
N GLY A 304 -12.76 17.69 -0.95
CA GLY A 304 -11.55 17.84 -0.13
C GLY A 304 -11.77 18.66 1.14
N PRO A 305 -10.77 18.75 2.03
CA PRO A 305 -10.91 19.38 3.35
C PRO A 305 -11.16 20.89 3.29
N GLU A 306 -10.60 21.57 2.28
CA GLU A 306 -10.71 23.03 2.16
C GLU A 306 -11.99 23.46 1.40
N GLU A 307 -12.44 22.66 0.44
CA GLU A 307 -13.58 22.99 -0.45
C GLU A 307 -14.90 22.34 0.00
N GLY A 308 -14.86 21.36 0.90
CA GLY A 308 -16.01 20.52 1.23
C GLY A 308 -16.43 19.71 0.01
N ILE A 309 -17.73 19.72 -0.30
CA ILE A 309 -18.30 19.21 -1.55
C ILE A 309 -18.57 20.43 -2.44
N SER A 310 -17.83 20.56 -3.54
CA SER A 310 -17.92 21.69 -4.47
C SER A 310 -17.90 21.21 -5.91
N TYR A 311 -18.33 22.05 -6.87
CA TYR A 311 -18.16 21.76 -8.30
C TYR A 311 -17.39 22.87 -9.02
N LEU A 312 -16.71 22.51 -10.09
CA LEU A 312 -15.97 23.39 -10.97
C LEU A 312 -16.79 23.65 -12.24
N THR A 313 -16.91 24.92 -12.66
CA THR A 313 -17.55 25.28 -13.94
C THR A 313 -16.55 25.31 -15.08
N ASP A 314 -15.34 25.85 -14.84
CA ASP A 314 -14.26 25.97 -15.82
C ASP A 314 -12.87 25.79 -15.17
N LYS A 315 -11.87 25.40 -15.98
CA LYS A 315 -10.48 25.26 -15.53
C LYS A 315 -9.93 26.61 -15.03
N GLY A 316 -9.73 26.73 -13.72
CA GLY A 316 -9.17 27.94 -13.07
C GLY A 316 -10.20 28.85 -12.40
N SER A 317 -11.49 28.51 -12.48
CA SER A 317 -12.53 29.17 -11.68
C SER A 317 -12.49 28.73 -10.22
N ASN A 318 -12.91 29.59 -9.30
CA ASN A 318 -13.12 29.18 -7.92
C ASN A 318 -14.25 28.14 -7.86
N PRO A 319 -14.06 27.02 -7.14
CA PRO A 319 -15.11 26.03 -6.96
C PRO A 319 -16.36 26.67 -6.37
N THR A 320 -17.52 26.27 -6.91
CA THR A 320 -18.82 26.65 -6.35
C THR A 320 -19.21 25.64 -5.28
N HIS A 321 -19.36 26.13 -4.05
CA HIS A 321 -19.64 25.30 -2.88
C HIS A 321 -21.07 24.75 -2.89
N LEU A 322 -21.23 23.46 -2.59
CA LEU A 322 -22.53 22.78 -2.48
C LEU A 322 -22.89 22.45 -1.03
N ALA A 323 -21.97 21.84 -0.30
CA ALA A 323 -22.20 21.41 1.08
C ALA A 323 -20.90 21.19 1.85
N ASN A 324 -20.95 21.40 3.17
CA ASN A 324 -19.93 20.93 4.09
C ASN A 324 -20.23 19.49 4.54
N PHE A 325 -19.19 18.74 4.89
CA PHE A 325 -19.34 17.37 5.41
C PHE A 325 -20.17 17.31 6.70
N THR A 326 -20.11 18.35 7.53
CA THR A 326 -20.92 18.46 8.76
C THR A 326 -22.42 18.63 8.49
N GLN A 327 -22.82 18.95 7.26
CA GLN A 327 -24.22 19.11 6.86
C GLN A 327 -24.79 17.82 6.26
N VAL A 328 -23.96 16.83 5.93
CA VAL A 328 -24.44 15.56 5.33
C VAL A 328 -25.09 14.71 6.41
N GLN A 329 -26.35 14.35 6.21
CA GLN A 329 -27.15 13.56 7.15
C GLN A 329 -27.20 12.07 6.77
N SER A 330 -27.27 11.77 5.48
CA SER A 330 -27.21 10.40 4.98
C SER A 330 -26.68 10.34 3.55
N ILE A 331 -26.10 9.18 3.20
CA ILE A 331 -25.52 8.90 1.88
C ILE A 331 -26.21 7.64 1.34
N GLN A 332 -26.69 7.71 0.11
CA GLN A 332 -27.28 6.56 -0.60
C GLN A 332 -26.69 6.48 -2.00
N PHE A 333 -26.48 5.27 -2.50
CA PHE A 333 -26.11 5.09 -3.90
C PHE A 333 -26.79 3.84 -4.48
N GLU A 334 -27.09 3.89 -5.77
CA GLU A 334 -27.66 2.77 -6.51
C GLU A 334 -27.18 2.76 -7.95
N GLU A 335 -27.36 1.62 -8.62
CA GLU A 335 -27.21 1.54 -10.06
C GLU A 335 -28.57 1.82 -10.74
N ARG A 336 -28.59 2.80 -11.63
CA ARG A 336 -29.76 3.16 -12.43
C ARG A 336 -29.32 3.32 -13.88
N GLU A 337 -29.93 2.57 -14.79
CA GLU A 337 -29.61 2.62 -16.23
C GLU A 337 -28.11 2.45 -16.56
N ARG A 338 -27.43 1.52 -15.87
CA ARG A 338 -25.98 1.27 -15.97
C ARG A 338 -25.09 2.46 -15.56
N LYS A 339 -25.65 3.45 -14.90
CA LYS A 339 -24.95 4.58 -14.27
C LYS A 339 -25.02 4.44 -12.76
N GLY A 340 -24.05 5.03 -12.07
CA GLY A 340 -24.15 5.19 -10.62
C GLY A 340 -24.95 6.45 -10.31
N VAL A 341 -25.85 6.38 -9.33
CA VAL A 341 -26.55 7.53 -8.78
C VAL A 341 -26.25 7.60 -7.30
N LEU A 342 -25.66 8.71 -6.85
CA LEU A 342 -25.36 9.04 -5.46
C LEU A 342 -26.33 10.12 -5.00
N GLN A 343 -26.96 9.93 -3.85
CA GLN A 343 -27.86 10.89 -3.22
C GLN A 343 -27.33 11.25 -1.83
N LEU A 344 -27.22 12.54 -1.58
CA LEU A 344 -26.75 13.09 -0.31
C LEU A 344 -27.90 13.90 0.31
N ASP A 345 -28.35 13.45 1.47
CA ASP A 345 -29.27 14.25 2.28
C ASP A 345 -28.47 15.32 3.02
N VAL A 346 -28.79 16.59 2.77
CA VAL A 346 -28.01 17.74 3.26
C VAL A 346 -28.91 18.60 4.15
N ALA A 347 -28.47 18.83 5.38
CA ALA A 347 -29.17 19.63 6.36
C ALA A 347 -29.51 21.02 5.82
N GLY A 348 -30.79 21.35 5.78
CA GLY A 348 -31.31 22.63 5.28
C GLY A 348 -31.61 22.66 3.78
N ALA A 349 -31.30 21.60 3.03
CA ALA A 349 -31.76 21.46 1.65
C ALA A 349 -33.17 20.89 1.60
N ALA A 350 -34.01 21.38 0.66
CA ALA A 350 -35.37 20.88 0.48
C ALA A 350 -35.42 19.53 -0.25
N GLU A 351 -34.41 19.26 -1.09
CA GLU A 351 -34.27 18.01 -1.83
C GLU A 351 -32.82 17.49 -1.68
N PRO A 352 -32.61 16.15 -1.69
CA PRO A 352 -31.27 15.57 -1.67
C PRO A 352 -30.43 15.99 -2.88
N LEU A 353 -29.15 16.25 -2.65
CA LEU A 353 -28.19 16.49 -3.72
C LEU A 353 -27.97 15.17 -4.49
N THR A 354 -28.39 15.15 -5.76
CA THR A 354 -28.27 13.97 -6.63
C THR A 354 -27.09 14.13 -7.59
N VAL A 355 -26.20 13.16 -7.58
CA VAL A 355 -25.01 13.08 -8.43
C VAL A 355 -25.09 11.81 -9.27
N THR A 356 -25.00 11.95 -10.60
CA THR A 356 -24.97 10.83 -11.53
C THR A 356 -23.55 10.65 -12.07
N THR A 357 -23.01 9.43 -11.95
CA THR A 357 -21.68 9.04 -12.42
C THR A 357 -21.77 8.12 -13.64
N THR A 358 -20.63 7.86 -14.30
CA THR A 358 -20.57 6.95 -15.45
C THR A 358 -20.75 5.49 -15.07
N THR A 359 -20.37 5.09 -13.86
CA THR A 359 -20.43 3.71 -13.36
C THR A 359 -20.82 3.67 -11.88
N LEU A 360 -21.43 2.57 -11.44
CA LEU A 360 -21.72 2.32 -10.02
C LEU A 360 -20.45 2.40 -9.17
N ASN A 361 -19.33 1.84 -9.65
CA ASN A 361 -18.04 1.88 -8.96
C ASN A 361 -17.59 3.32 -8.64
N THR A 362 -17.80 4.26 -9.57
CA THR A 362 -17.47 5.68 -9.30
C THR A 362 -18.35 6.25 -8.19
N ALA A 363 -19.64 5.91 -8.16
CA ALA A 363 -20.56 6.34 -7.10
C ALA A 363 -20.20 5.71 -5.74
N GLU A 364 -19.81 4.42 -5.72
CA GLU A 364 -19.30 3.72 -4.53
C GLU A 364 -18.04 4.42 -3.98
N ASN A 365 -17.07 4.73 -4.86
CA ASN A 365 -15.83 5.42 -4.48
C ASN A 365 -16.07 6.83 -3.95
N MET A 366 -17.05 7.56 -4.49
CA MET A 366 -17.47 8.88 -4.00
C MET A 366 -18.21 8.79 -2.67
N ALA A 367 -19.07 7.77 -2.49
CA ALA A 367 -19.77 7.52 -1.23
C ALA A 367 -18.78 7.24 -0.09
N ASP A 368 -17.79 6.39 -0.32
CA ASP A 368 -16.72 6.10 0.66
C ASP A 368 -15.93 7.36 1.02
N LEU A 369 -15.58 8.19 0.03
CA LEU A 369 -14.87 9.45 0.26
C LEU A 369 -15.65 10.40 1.18
N ILE A 370 -16.92 10.65 0.84
CA ILE A 370 -17.78 11.57 1.59
C ILE A 370 -18.07 10.99 2.97
N ASP A 371 -18.35 9.68 3.07
CA ASP A 371 -18.58 9.01 4.35
C ASP A 371 -17.36 9.11 5.28
N GLY A 372 -16.15 8.89 4.76
CA GLY A 372 -14.92 9.02 5.53
C GLY A 372 -14.69 10.46 6.01
N TYR A 373 -14.96 11.47 5.18
CA TYR A 373 -14.95 12.86 5.65
C TYR A 373 -16.02 13.14 6.72
N CYS A 374 -17.25 12.64 6.55
CA CYS A 374 -18.33 12.79 7.54
C CYS A 374 -17.94 12.17 8.88
N ARG A 375 -17.39 10.95 8.89
CA ARG A 375 -16.84 10.29 10.08
C ARG A 375 -15.71 11.11 10.71
N LEU A 376 -14.78 11.60 9.90
CA LEU A 376 -13.64 12.40 10.35
C LEU A 376 -14.06 13.69 11.05
N VAL A 377 -14.98 14.47 10.45
CA VAL A 377 -15.40 15.77 11.01
C VAL A 377 -16.35 15.64 12.20
N SER A 378 -17.10 14.53 12.28
CA SER A 378 -18.02 14.26 13.39
C SER A 378 -17.38 13.53 14.57
N GLY A 379 -16.18 12.97 14.38
CA GLY A 379 -15.55 12.07 15.35
C GLY A 379 -16.32 10.75 15.53
N SER A 380 -17.18 10.40 14.57
CA SER A 380 -18.01 9.19 14.59
C SER A 380 -17.28 8.02 13.94
N SER A 381 -17.42 6.83 14.50
CA SER A 381 -17.00 5.58 13.84
C SER A 381 -18.10 4.97 12.98
N SER A 382 -19.33 5.48 13.04
CA SER A 382 -20.49 4.95 12.31
C SER A 382 -20.56 5.54 10.91
N SER A 383 -20.86 4.69 9.93
CA SER A 383 -21.10 5.12 8.56
C SER A 383 -22.42 5.90 8.42
N PHE A 384 -22.41 6.91 7.56
CA PHE A 384 -23.54 7.68 7.07
C PHE A 384 -24.15 7.05 5.81
N ILE A 385 -23.56 5.98 5.27
CA ILE A 385 -24.10 5.24 4.13
C ILE A 385 -25.30 4.40 4.59
N PHE A 386 -26.49 4.77 4.14
CA PHE A 386 -27.71 4.03 4.43
C PHE A 386 -27.86 2.86 3.45
N ARG A 387 -27.58 1.65 3.92
CA ARG A 387 -27.91 0.43 3.18
C ARG A 387 -29.35 0.06 3.46
N VAL A 388 -30.25 0.30 2.49
CA VAL A 388 -31.56 -0.35 2.51
C VAL A 388 -31.31 -1.85 2.45
N GLN A 389 -31.40 -2.54 3.58
CA GLN A 389 -31.50 -3.99 3.57
C GLN A 389 -32.79 -4.31 2.83
N LYS A 390 -32.71 -4.61 1.52
CA LYS A 390 -33.78 -5.33 0.84
C LYS A 390 -33.89 -6.64 1.59
N ALA A 391 -34.88 -6.75 2.47
CA ALA A 391 -35.20 -7.94 3.22
C ALA A 391 -35.68 -9.04 2.26
N ASN A 392 -34.76 -9.63 1.50
CA ASN A 392 -34.99 -10.77 0.64
C ASN A 392 -34.48 -12.02 1.34
N HIS A 393 -35.40 -12.71 2.01
CA HIS A 393 -35.49 -14.17 2.04
C HIS A 393 -34.28 -15.01 2.55
N GLU A 394 -33.58 -14.59 3.60
CA GLU A 394 -32.61 -15.46 4.30
C GLU A 394 -32.92 -15.73 5.78
N LYS A 395 -34.14 -15.45 6.25
CA LYS A 395 -34.58 -15.79 7.62
C LYS A 395 -35.04 -17.24 7.82
N ARG A 396 -34.66 -18.20 6.96
CA ARG A 396 -35.18 -19.58 7.07
C ARG A 396 -34.17 -20.73 7.01
N LEU A 397 -32.91 -20.49 7.40
CA LEU A 397 -31.98 -21.60 7.70
C LEU A 397 -31.12 -21.46 8.97
N GLN A 398 -31.27 -20.41 9.78
CA GLN A 398 -30.59 -20.30 11.09
C GLN A 398 -31.41 -20.86 12.26
N GLY A 399 -32.10 -21.98 12.03
CA GLY A 399 -32.90 -22.63 13.05
C GLY A 399 -32.80 -24.13 12.93
N LEU A 400 -31.62 -24.71 13.22
CA LEU A 400 -31.38 -26.08 13.67
C LEU A 400 -29.88 -26.40 13.60
N LYS A 401 -29.14 -26.02 14.66
CA LYS A 401 -27.99 -26.75 15.24
C LYS A 401 -27.32 -25.85 16.29
N ALA A 402 -27.97 -25.70 17.44
CA ALA A 402 -27.28 -25.34 18.66
C ALA A 402 -26.41 -26.55 19.07
N LYS A 403 -25.17 -26.58 18.59
CA LYS A 403 -24.13 -27.42 19.15
C LYS A 403 -23.21 -26.48 19.91
N VAL A 404 -23.11 -26.72 21.21
CA VAL A 404 -22.25 -26.01 22.17
C VAL A 404 -20.85 -25.89 21.58
N ILE A 405 -20.45 -24.66 21.20
CA ILE A 405 -19.08 -24.30 20.89
C ILE A 405 -18.58 -23.58 22.14
N THR A 406 -17.62 -24.22 22.79
CA THR A 406 -16.78 -23.68 23.85
C THR A 406 -16.11 -22.38 23.40
N VAL A 407 -16.18 -21.36 24.25
CA VAL A 407 -15.48 -20.08 24.09
C VAL A 407 -13.97 -20.31 24.05
N SER A 408 -13.32 -19.98 22.93
CA SER A 408 -11.99 -19.37 22.86
C SER A 408 -11.66 -18.99 21.41
N GLU A 409 -11.09 -17.79 21.24
CA GLU A 409 -10.69 -17.10 20.00
C GLU A 409 -11.82 -16.30 19.30
N THR A 410 -11.67 -14.97 19.28
CA THR A 410 -12.54 -14.07 18.55
C THR A 410 -12.24 -14.21 17.04
N ASP A 411 -13.25 -14.49 16.24
CA ASP A 411 -13.14 -14.80 14.81
C ASP A 411 -12.77 -13.58 13.93
N ASP A 412 -12.60 -12.41 14.54
CA ASP A 412 -12.11 -11.16 13.93
C ASP A 412 -10.58 -11.05 13.92
N TYR A 413 -9.87 -12.13 14.28
CA TYR A 413 -8.42 -12.21 14.38
C TYR A 413 -7.69 -11.65 13.16
N ALA A 414 -6.68 -10.81 13.39
CA ALA A 414 -5.75 -10.37 12.36
C ALA A 414 -4.33 -10.23 12.92
N GLU A 415 -3.36 -10.78 12.21
CA GLU A 415 -1.95 -10.83 12.60
C GLU A 415 -1.06 -10.55 11.40
N ILE A 416 -0.01 -9.74 11.62
CA ILE A 416 0.99 -9.43 10.60
C ILE A 416 2.07 -10.51 10.68
N ILE A 417 2.34 -11.16 9.54
CA ILE A 417 3.37 -12.19 9.39
C ILE A 417 4.64 -11.52 8.86
N ASP A 418 5.74 -11.65 9.61
CA ASP A 418 7.05 -11.23 9.16
C ASP A 418 7.60 -12.21 8.10
N GLU A 419 8.21 -11.69 7.03
CA GLU A 419 8.71 -12.51 5.90
C GLU A 419 9.87 -13.45 6.29
N GLU A 420 10.38 -13.37 7.52
CA GLU A 420 11.45 -14.23 8.06
C GLU A 420 11.05 -15.71 8.22
N ASP A 421 9.77 -16.05 8.14
CA ASP A 421 9.28 -17.44 8.19
C ASP A 421 9.39 -18.19 6.84
N THR A 422 10.07 -17.61 5.84
CA THR A 422 10.31 -18.28 4.56
C THR A 422 11.35 -19.39 4.72
N TYR A 423 10.87 -20.59 5.06
CA TYR A 423 11.53 -21.90 5.08
C TYR A 423 13.07 -21.87 4.89
N THR A 424 13.80 -22.16 5.97
CA THR A 424 15.19 -22.59 5.92
C THR A 424 15.32 -23.65 4.83
N MET A 425 16.00 -23.30 3.73
CA MET A 425 16.23 -24.19 2.61
C MET A 425 16.73 -25.54 3.14
N PRO A 426 16.13 -26.69 2.77
CA PRO A 426 16.60 -27.98 3.24
C PRO A 426 18.02 -28.17 2.71
N SER A 427 19.02 -28.04 3.57
CA SER A 427 20.38 -28.38 3.23
C SER A 427 20.41 -29.87 2.91
N THR A 428 21.00 -30.26 1.79
CA THR A 428 21.17 -31.66 1.34
C THR A 428 22.09 -32.49 2.25
N ARG A 429 22.40 -32.00 3.45
CA ARG A 429 23.24 -32.61 4.48
C ARG A 429 22.64 -32.28 5.85
N ASP A 430 22.54 -33.30 6.70
CA ASP A 430 22.13 -33.17 8.10
C ASP A 430 23.28 -32.57 8.91
N TYR A 431 23.20 -31.27 9.21
CA TYR A 431 24.11 -30.58 10.13
C TYR A 431 23.54 -30.47 11.55
N GLU A 432 22.50 -31.24 11.86
CA GLU A 432 21.84 -31.23 13.16
C GLU A 432 22.79 -31.79 14.24
N ILE A 433 23.02 -31.00 15.28
CA ILE A 433 23.87 -31.37 16.41
C ILE A 433 22.98 -31.61 17.63
N GLN A 434 23.10 -32.80 18.23
CA GLN A 434 22.40 -33.14 19.46
C GLN A 434 22.90 -32.27 20.63
N ARG A 435 21.97 -31.59 21.29
CA ARG A 435 22.27 -30.64 22.38
C ARG A 435 23.05 -31.29 23.53
N GLU A 436 22.79 -32.56 23.80
CA GLU A 436 23.42 -33.35 24.87
C GLU A 436 24.92 -33.55 24.65
N ARG A 437 25.41 -33.34 23.43
CA ARG A 437 26.83 -33.48 23.07
C ARG A 437 27.63 -32.19 23.20
N ILE A 438 27.00 -31.11 23.65
CA ILE A 438 27.65 -29.81 23.83
C ILE A 438 27.70 -29.50 25.32
N GLU A 439 28.90 -29.41 25.87
CA GLU A 439 29.14 -28.80 27.18
C GLU A 439 29.32 -27.30 27.01
N LEU A 440 28.39 -26.54 27.58
CA LEU A 440 28.43 -25.08 27.54
C LEU A 440 29.44 -24.57 28.56
N GLY A 441 30.44 -23.83 28.10
CA GLY A 441 31.43 -23.15 28.93
C GLY A 441 31.00 -21.71 29.26
N ARG A 442 31.97 -20.89 29.65
CA ARG A 442 31.74 -19.47 29.99
C ARG A 442 31.40 -18.62 28.76
N CYS A 443 30.69 -17.52 28.98
CA CYS A 443 30.52 -16.46 27.99
C CYS A 443 31.89 -15.85 27.65
N ILE A 444 32.16 -15.71 26.35
CA ILE A 444 33.39 -15.14 25.79
C ILE A 444 33.12 -13.85 25.01
N GLY A 445 31.86 -13.51 24.76
CA GLY A 445 31.46 -12.26 24.12
C GLY A 445 29.96 -12.07 24.09
N GLU A 446 29.51 -10.85 23.85
CA GLU A 446 28.10 -10.51 23.70
C GLU A 446 27.86 -10.08 22.24
N GLY A 447 27.06 -10.86 21.51
CA GLY A 447 26.63 -10.55 20.16
C GLY A 447 25.32 -9.77 20.16
N GLN A 448 24.98 -9.13 19.04
CA GLN A 448 23.74 -8.35 18.90
C GLN A 448 22.46 -9.19 19.12
N PHE A 449 22.54 -10.49 18.85
CA PHE A 449 21.41 -11.42 18.93
C PHE A 449 21.53 -12.43 20.08
N GLY A 450 22.57 -12.33 20.91
CA GLY A 450 22.81 -13.24 22.03
C GLY A 450 24.28 -13.40 22.38
N ASP A 451 24.51 -14.04 23.53
CA ASP A 451 25.84 -14.25 24.08
C ASP A 451 26.60 -15.37 23.36
N VAL A 452 27.87 -15.13 23.10
CA VAL A 452 28.81 -16.09 22.52
C VAL A 452 29.49 -16.84 23.65
N HIS A 453 29.41 -18.17 23.61
CA HIS A 453 29.95 -19.04 24.63
C HIS A 453 31.01 -19.96 24.04
N GLN A 454 32.10 -20.18 24.79
CA GLN A 454 33.00 -21.30 24.48
C GLN A 454 32.33 -22.60 24.93
N GLY A 455 32.56 -23.71 24.24
CA GLY A 455 32.02 -25.02 24.63
C GLY A 455 32.86 -26.18 24.11
N ILE A 456 32.61 -27.37 24.65
CA ILE A 456 33.23 -28.62 24.19
C ILE A 456 32.16 -29.43 23.45
N TYR A 457 32.45 -29.82 22.21
CA TYR A 457 31.62 -30.73 21.45
C TYR A 457 32.16 -32.16 21.52
N ILE A 458 31.32 -33.10 21.97
CA ILE A 458 31.66 -34.51 22.14
C ILE A 458 31.23 -35.28 20.88
N CYS A 459 32.18 -35.49 19.98
CA CYS A 459 31.95 -36.25 18.74
C CYS A 459 31.93 -37.77 19.03
N PRO A 460 30.97 -38.55 18.51
CA PRO A 460 30.90 -39.99 18.71
C PRO A 460 31.89 -40.79 17.84
N VAL A 461 32.63 -40.15 16.93
CA VAL A 461 33.62 -40.81 16.06
C VAL A 461 35.01 -40.39 16.50
N GLU A 462 35.85 -41.37 16.84
CA GLU A 462 37.14 -41.19 17.51
C GLU A 462 38.11 -40.21 16.79
N ASN A 463 38.74 -39.35 17.60
CA ASN A 463 39.98 -38.62 17.36
C ASN A 463 40.07 -37.64 16.17
N LEU A 464 39.21 -36.63 16.15
CA LEU A 464 39.47 -35.37 15.42
C LEU A 464 39.14 -34.16 16.31
N TRP A 465 40.17 -33.37 16.66
CA TRP A 465 40.02 -32.10 17.35
C TRP A 465 39.67 -31.01 16.33
N PHE A 466 38.50 -30.40 16.47
CA PHE A 466 38.13 -29.20 15.71
C PHE A 466 37.62 -28.12 16.68
N TYR A 467 37.98 -26.87 16.41
CA TYR A 467 37.32 -25.71 17.01
C TYR A 467 36.03 -25.45 16.24
N ILE A 468 34.90 -25.45 16.93
CA ILE A 468 33.60 -25.09 16.35
C ILE A 468 33.06 -23.89 17.13
N ASP A 469 32.84 -22.78 16.42
CA ASP A 469 32.12 -21.61 16.95
C ASP A 469 30.62 -21.88 16.87
N PHE A 470 29.92 -21.74 17.99
CA PHE A 470 28.47 -21.88 18.05
C PHE A 470 27.80 -20.52 18.29
N HIS A 471 26.88 -20.15 17.40
CA HIS A 471 25.91 -19.08 17.65
C HIS A 471 24.61 -19.72 18.13
N PHE A 472 24.22 -19.44 19.38
CA PHE A 472 22.91 -19.78 19.89
C PHE A 472 21.96 -18.59 19.66
N TYR A 473 21.00 -18.76 18.77
CA TYR A 473 19.85 -17.86 18.63
C TYR A 473 18.80 -18.28 19.67
N ARG A 474 18.16 -17.30 20.31
CA ARG A 474 17.14 -17.53 21.35
C ARG A 474 15.76 -17.63 20.75
#